data_AF-A0A0M6Y8W0-F1
#
_entry.id   AF-A0A0M6Y8W0-F1
#
_cell.length_a   1.000
_cell.length_b   1.000
_cell.length_c   1.000
_cell.angle_alpha   90.00
_cell.angle_beta   90.00
_cell.angle_gamma   90.00
#
_symmetry.space_group_name_H-M   'P 1'
#
loop_
_entity.id
_entity.type
_entity.pdbx_description
1 polymer ?
#
loop_
_entity_poly.entity_id
_entity_poly.type
_entity_poly.pdbx_seq_one_letter_code
_entity_poly.pdbx_strand_id
1 'polypeptide(L)' 'MRLTTKKILKEVGSPYLDLWKPIGQSYWIFSYDDLETAGIYETESVYTPCLVDMTLDQWVAIGKAFVEKVQKNGA' A
#
# COMPACT_ATOMS: atom_id res chain seq x y z
N MET A 1 0.39 -4.92 20.72
CA MET A 1 1.29 -4.79 19.55
C MET A 1 0.80 -3.62 18.70
N ARG A 2 1.63 -2.61 18.43
CA ARG A 2 1.22 -1.39 17.71
C ARG A 2 1.14 -1.67 16.19
N LEU A 3 0.06 -1.26 15.55
CA LEU A 3 -0.04 -1.29 14.08
C LEU A 3 0.91 -0.24 13.49
N THR A 4 1.70 -0.64 12.49
CA THR A 4 2.66 0.21 11.79
C THR A 4 2.64 -0.11 10.30
N THR A 5 3.02 0.86 9.46
CA THR A 5 3.13 0.65 8.00
C THR A 5 4.11 -0.48 7.69
N LYS A 6 5.26 -0.53 8.38
CA LYS A 6 6.23 -1.63 8.28
C LYS A 6 5.62 -3.02 8.52
N LYS A 7 4.72 -3.15 9.50
CA LYS A 7 4.02 -4.42 9.77
C LYS A 7 3.10 -4.77 8.60
N ILE A 8 2.32 -3.81 8.13
CA ILE A 8 1.40 -4.00 6.99
C ILE A 8 2.19 -4.44 5.74
N LEU A 9 3.23 -3.69 5.36
CA LEU A 9 4.05 -3.97 4.18
C LEU A 9 4.71 -5.35 4.25
N LYS A 10 5.20 -5.75 5.43
CA LYS A 10 5.75 -7.10 5.65
C LYS A 10 4.73 -8.21 5.37
N GLU A 11 3.48 -8.03 5.80
CA GLU A 11 2.40 -9.02 5.61
C GLU A 11 1.84 -9.02 4.16
N VAL A 12 1.92 -7.90 3.45
CA VAL A 12 1.61 -7.84 2.01
C VAL A 12 2.67 -8.57 1.21
N GLY A 13 3.96 -8.36 1.52
CA GLY A 13 5.06 -9.14 0.95
C GLY A 13 5.54 -8.69 -0.43
N SER A 14 5.20 -7.48 -0.88
CA SER A 14 5.73 -6.90 -2.13
C SER A 14 6.95 -6.02 -1.85
N PRO A 15 8.10 -6.24 -2.53
CA PRO A 15 9.30 -5.42 -2.34
C PRO A 15 9.18 -4.01 -2.96
N TYR A 16 8.24 -3.83 -3.89
CA TYR A 16 8.02 -2.57 -4.62
C TYR A 16 6.93 -1.72 -3.98
N LEU A 17 6.32 -2.18 -2.90
CA LEU A 17 5.19 -1.51 -2.26
C LEU A 17 5.64 -0.69 -1.05
N ASP A 18 5.19 0.56 -0.98
CA ASP A 18 5.28 1.41 0.21
C ASP A 18 3.89 1.92 0.63
N LEU A 19 3.78 2.33 1.90
CA LEU A 19 2.57 2.86 2.50
C LEU A 19 2.92 4.09 3.34
N TRP A 20 2.43 5.25 2.91
CA TRP A 20 2.73 6.53 3.55
C TRP A 20 1.49 7.42 3.65
N LYS A 21 1.58 8.44 4.51
CA LYS A 21 0.50 9.40 4.73
C LYS A 21 0.99 10.80 4.35
N PRO A 22 0.36 11.47 3.36
CA PRO A 22 0.68 12.87 3.09
C PRO A 22 0.38 13.75 4.31
N ILE A 23 1.21 14.77 4.51
CA ILE A 23 1.03 15.72 5.63
C ILE A 23 -0.28 16.50 5.43
N GLY A 24 -1.10 16.59 6.49
CA GLY A 24 -2.34 17.35 6.49
C GLY A 24 -3.54 16.68 5.81
N GLN A 25 -3.42 15.41 5.40
CA GLN A 25 -4.49 14.69 4.70
C GLN A 25 -5.18 13.63 5.58
N SER A 26 -6.39 13.24 5.18
CA SER A 26 -7.21 12.20 5.84
C SER A 26 -7.25 10.89 5.04
N TYR A 27 -6.19 10.61 4.28
CA TYR A 27 -6.02 9.38 3.53
C TYR A 27 -4.56 8.93 3.57
N TRP A 28 -4.36 7.65 3.30
CA TRP A 28 -3.05 7.02 3.12
C TRP A 28 -2.86 6.67 1.65
N ILE A 29 -1.62 6.50 1.22
CA ILE A 29 -1.27 6.13 -0.15
C ILE A 29 -0.46 4.84 -0.11
N PHE A 30 -0.93 3.83 -0.83
CA PHE A 30 -0.07 2.76 -1.32
C PHE A 30 0.60 3.24 -2.61
N SER A 31 1.91 3.07 -2.70
CA SER A 31 2.68 3.33 -3.93
C SER A 31 3.43 2.08 -4.34
N TYR A 32 3.27 1.66 -5.59
CA TYR A 32 4.01 0.59 -6.22
C TYR A 32 5.05 1.20 -7.15
N ASP A 33 6.33 0.96 -6.88
CA ASP A 33 7.46 1.48 -7.65
C ASP A 33 8.35 0.34 -8.12
N ASP A 34 8.18 -0.04 -9.38
CA ASP A 34 9.01 -1.01 -10.10
C ASP A 34 9.47 -0.40 -11.43
N LEU A 35 9.98 0.83 -11.34
CA LEU A 35 10.48 1.55 -12.51
C LEU A 35 11.72 0.89 -13.12
N GLU A 36 12.53 0.20 -12.31
CA GLU A 36 13.79 -0.39 -12.77
C GLU A 36 13.60 -1.68 -13.57
N THR A 37 12.62 -2.53 -13.22
CA THR A 37 12.47 -3.85 -13.88
C THR A 37 11.30 -3.90 -14.85
N ALA A 38 10.18 -3.24 -14.52
CA ALA A 38 8.97 -3.26 -15.34
C ALA A 38 8.59 -1.87 -15.91
N GLY A 39 9.21 -0.80 -15.44
CA GLY A 39 8.83 0.58 -15.83
C GLY A 39 7.47 1.00 -15.27
N ILE A 40 7.04 0.40 -14.15
CA ILE A 40 5.70 0.60 -13.58
C ILE A 40 5.79 1.48 -12.35
N TYR A 41 4.98 2.54 -12.33
CA TYR A 41 4.71 3.33 -11.13
C TYR A 41 3.21 3.59 -11.02
N GLU A 42 2.61 3.16 -9.91
CA GLU A 42 1.18 3.31 -9.66
C GLU A 42 0.91 3.66 -8.20
N THR A 43 -0.23 4.30 -7.94
CA THR A 43 -0.64 4.66 -6.58
C THR A 43 -2.12 4.39 -6.32
N GLU A 44 -2.46 4.08 -5.07
CA GLU A 44 -3.86 3.93 -4.63
C GLU A 44 -4.07 4.60 -3.27
N SER A 45 -5.09 5.46 -3.20
CA SER A 45 -5.46 6.15 -1.96
C SER A 45 -6.46 5.34 -1.14
N VAL A 46 -6.23 5.30 0.17
CA VAL A 46 -7.12 4.65 1.15
C VAL A 46 -7.63 5.73 2.09
N TYR A 47 -8.92 6.07 1.98
CA TYR A 47 -9.55 7.12 2.76
C TYR A 47 -9.80 6.67 4.20
N THR A 48 -8.83 6.96 5.06
CA THR A 48 -8.94 6.78 6.50
C THR A 48 -8.03 7.77 7.25
N PRO A 49 -8.54 8.49 8.28
CA PRO A 49 -7.76 9.47 9.02
C PRO A 49 -6.54 8.86 9.73
N CYS A 50 -6.69 7.70 10.36
CA CYS A 50 -5.64 7.07 11.16
C CYS A 50 -5.38 5.65 10.69
N LEU A 51 -4.12 5.21 10.82
CA LEU A 51 -3.74 3.83 10.50
C LEU A 51 -4.54 2.81 11.32
N VAL A 52 -4.87 3.17 12.57
CA VAL A 52 -5.56 2.31 13.54
C VAL A 52 -7.08 2.22 13.32
N ASP A 53 -7.64 3.03 12.43
CA ASP A 53 -9.07 2.98 12.10
C ASP A 53 -9.41 1.72 11.29
N MET A 54 -8.40 1.00 10.82
CA MET A 54 -8.52 -0.28 10.13
C MET A 54 -7.64 -1.33 10.80
N THR A 55 -8.11 -2.57 10.77
CA THR A 55 -7.35 -3.73 11.23
C THR A 55 -6.16 -4.02 10.30
N LEU A 56 -5.19 -4.78 10.81
CA LEU A 56 -4.08 -5.26 9.98
C LEU A 56 -4.57 -6.00 8.74
N ASP A 57 -5.55 -6.90 8.91
CA ASP A 57 -6.06 -7.74 7.82
C ASP A 57 -6.71 -6.91 6.72
N GLN A 58 -7.45 -5.85 7.08
CA GLN A 58 -8.03 -4.93 6.11
C GLN A 58 -6.96 -4.19 5.30
N TRP A 59 -5.91 -3.68 5.97
CA TRP A 59 -4.78 -3.05 5.28
C TRP A 59 -4.05 -4.01 4.34
N VAL A 60 -3.82 -5.25 4.80
CA VAL A 60 -3.14 -6.29 4.02
C VAL A 60 -3.99 -6.69 2.82
N ALA A 61 -5.31 -6.82 2.98
CA ALA A 61 -6.22 -7.13 1.89
C ALA A 61 -6.18 -6.04 0.80
N ILE A 62 -6.23 -4.76 1.17
CA ILE A 62 -6.13 -3.65 0.21
C ILE A 62 -4.77 -3.64 -0.47
N GLY A 63 -3.67 -3.75 0.28
CA GLY A 63 -2.33 -3.76 -0.28
C GLY A 63 -2.12 -4.90 -1.27
N LYS A 64 -2.61 -6.10 -0.98
CA LYS A 64 -2.54 -7.25 -1.90
C LYS A 64 -3.39 -7.04 -3.14
N ALA A 65 -4.62 -6.56 -3.00
CA ALA A 65 -5.50 -6.27 -4.13
C ALA A 65 -4.89 -5.20 -5.06
N PHE A 66 -4.26 -4.17 -4.49
CA PHE A 66 -3.56 -3.14 -5.25
C PHE A 66 -2.36 -3.72 -6.02
N VAL A 67 -1.50 -4.51 -5.37
CA VAL A 67 -0.37 -5.18 -6.04
C VAL A 67 -0.85 -6.08 -7.20
N GLU A 68 -1.88 -6.90 -6.97
CA GLU A 68 -2.45 -7.75 -8.01
C GLU A 68 -3.00 -6.94 -9.19
N LYS A 69 -3.67 -5.82 -8.92
CA LYS A 69 -4.20 -4.92 -9.96
C LYS A 69 -3.07 -4.30 -10.80
N VAL A 70 -1.99 -3.83 -10.16
CA VAL A 70 -0.84 -3.27 -10.87
C VAL A 70 -0.17 -4.33 -11.74
N GLN A 71 0.06 -5.52 -11.20
CA GLN A 71 0.68 -6.63 -11.94
C GLN A 71 -0.17 -7.14 -13.11
N LYS A 72 -1.51 -7.12 -12.99
CA LYS A 72 -2.41 -7.50 -14.10
C LYS A 72 -2.50 -6.45 -15.21
N ASN A 73 -2.33 -5.17 -14.88
CA ASN A 73 -2.42 -4.07 -15.85
C ASN A 73 -1.07 -3.79 -16.54
N GLY A 74 0.04 -4.16 -15.91
CA GLY A 74 1.40 -4.01 -16.46
C GLY A 74 1.94 -5.24 -17.20
N ALA A 75 1.22 -6.37 -17.17
CA ALA A 75 1.52 -7.59 -17.95
C ALA A 75 0.79 -7.57 -19.31
#